data_AF-A0A660QIR5-F1
#
_entry.id   AF-A0A660QIR5-F1
#
_cell.length_a   1.000
_cell.length_b   1.000
_cell.length_c   1.000
_cell.angle_alpha   90.00
_cell.angle_beta   90.00
_cell.angle_gamma   90.00
#
_symmetry.space_group_name_H-M   'P 1'
#
loop_
_entity.id
_entity.type
_entity.pdbx_description
1 polymer ?
#
loop_
_entity_poly.entity_id
_entity_poly.type
_entity_poly.pdbx_seq_one_letter_code
_entity_poly.pdbx_strand_id
1 'polypeptide(L)' 'GKPVASICHGAQVLISAQVLEGRTGTCVASIKDDLINAGAEYRDQEVVVDGNWVSSRHPGDLHAWMREFLKLLKKAG' A
#
# COMPACT_ATOMS: atom_id res chain seq x y z
N GLY A 1 11.91 -3.68 -8.85
CA GLY A 1 11.52 -4.66 -7.82
C GLY A 1 10.26 -5.38 -8.26
N LYS A 2 9.96 -6.56 -7.69
CA LYS A 2 8.69 -7.26 -7.95
C LYS A 2 7.50 -6.42 -7.46
N PRO A 3 6.35 -6.40 -8.16
CA PRO A 3 5.15 -5.73 -7.65
C PRO A 3 4.73 -6.26 -6.27
N VAL A 4 4.34 -5.35 -5.37
CA VAL A 4 3.86 -5.61 -4.02
C VAL A 4 2.51 -4.94 -3.85
N ALA A 5 1.55 -5.63 -3.26
CA ALA A 5 0.22 -5.08 -3.07
C ALA A 5 -0.29 -5.37 -1.65
N SER A 6 -0.85 -4.37 -0.99
CA SER A 6 -1.47 -4.51 0.33
C SER A 6 -2.80 -3.77 0.39
N ILE A 7 -3.79 -4.32 1.08
CA ILE A 7 -5.09 -3.65 1.29
C ILE A 7 -5.54 -3.87 2.72
N CYS A 8 -6.26 -2.90 3.29
CA CYS A 8 -6.78 -2.98 4.65
C CYS A 8 -5.65 -3.16 5.67
N HIS A 9 -5.59 -4.29 6.36
CA HIS A 9 -4.54 -4.63 7.33
C HIS A 9 -3.26 -5.19 6.67
N GLY A 10 -3.27 -5.49 5.37
CA GLY A 10 -2.14 -6.13 4.69
C GLY A 10 -0.82 -5.35 4.80
N ALA A 11 -0.88 -4.04 5.05
CA ALA A 11 0.32 -3.22 5.27
C ALA A 11 1.10 -3.61 6.55
N GLN A 12 0.47 -4.27 7.53
CA GLN A 12 1.16 -4.76 8.73
C GLN A 12 2.32 -5.72 8.41
N VAL A 13 2.21 -6.50 7.34
CA VAL A 13 3.31 -7.38 6.89
C VAL A 13 4.52 -6.55 6.45
N LEU A 14 4.28 -5.42 5.78
CA LEU A 14 5.33 -4.52 5.31
C LEU A 14 5.94 -3.69 6.45
N ILE A 15 5.11 -3.31 7.44
CA ILE A 15 5.56 -2.70 8.70
C ILE A 15 6.54 -3.64 9.41
N SER A 16 6.14 -4.90 9.63
CA SER A 16 7.00 -5.91 10.29
C SER A 16 8.28 -6.20 9.51
N ALA A 17 8.24 -6.07 8.18
CA ALA A 17 9.42 -6.23 7.32
C ALA A 17 10.34 -4.99 7.34
N GLN A 18 9.95 -3.88 7.97
CA GLN A 18 10.72 -2.63 8.06
C GLN A 18 11.11 -2.06 6.68
N VAL A 19 10.21 -2.14 5.70
CA VAL A 19 10.46 -1.71 4.30
C VAL A 19 9.73 -0.42 3.88
N LEU A 20 9.18 0.31 4.85
CA LEU A 20 8.26 1.42 4.61
C LEU A 20 8.85 2.82 4.86
N GLU A 21 10.08 2.92 5.35
CA GLU A 21 10.71 4.20 5.62
C GLU A 21 10.85 5.04 4.33
N GLY A 22 10.30 6.27 4.38
CA GLY A 22 10.27 7.20 3.24
C GLY A 22 9.29 6.83 2.13
N ARG A 23 8.50 5.76 2.29
CA ARG A 23 7.50 5.31 1.30
C ARG A 23 6.19 6.06 1.50
N THR A 24 5.41 6.27 0.44
CA THR A 24 4.06 6.83 0.52
C THR A 24 3.02 5.73 0.38
N GLY A 25 2.05 5.65 1.29
CA GLY A 25 1.07 4.57 1.29
C GLY A 25 -0.24 4.92 1.97
N THR A 26 -1.15 3.95 1.96
CA THR A 26 -2.42 4.00 2.70
C THR A 26 -2.74 2.64 3.31
N CYS A 27 -3.68 2.62 4.24
CA CYS A 27 -4.12 1.44 4.96
C CYS A 27 -5.50 1.70 5.59
N VAL A 28 -6.08 0.68 6.21
CA VAL A 28 -7.27 0.88 7.05
C VAL A 28 -6.95 1.82 8.22
N ALA A 29 -7.94 2.61 8.65
CA ALA A 29 -7.76 3.61 9.69
C ALA A 29 -7.22 3.06 11.02
N SER A 30 -7.55 1.82 11.38
CA SER A 30 -7.13 1.17 12.63
C SER A 30 -5.62 0.95 12.76
N ILE A 31 -4.87 0.99 11.65
CA ILE A 31 -3.40 0.81 11.66
C ILE A 31 -2.66 2.00 11.05
N LYS A 32 -3.36 3.13 10.86
CA LYS A 32 -2.78 4.35 10.27
C LYS A 32 -1.53 4.79 11.04
N ASP A 33 -1.63 4.84 12.36
CA ASP A 33 -0.53 5.33 13.20
C ASP A 33 0.65 4.35 13.18
N ASP A 34 0.40 3.04 13.09
CA ASP A 34 1.47 2.04 12.91
C ASP A 34 2.21 2.24 11.58
N LEU A 35 1.49 2.58 10.51
CA LEU A 35 2.08 2.87 9.20
C LEU A 35 2.98 4.11 9.25
N ILE A 36 2.52 5.16 9.94
CA ILE A 36 3.29 6.41 10.14
C ILE A 36 4.51 6.14 11.02
N ASN A 37 4.35 5.40 12.11
CA ASN A 37 5.44 5.02 13.02
C ASN A 37 6.50 4.14 12.33
N ALA A 38 6.12 3.40 11.28
CA ALA A 38 7.05 2.65 10.42
C ALA A 38 7.80 3.53 9.40
N GLY A 39 7.63 4.86 9.45
CA GLY A 39 8.34 5.83 8.62
C GLY A 39 7.66 6.12 7.27
N ALA A 40 6.43 5.67 7.05
CA ALA A 40 5.70 5.95 5.81
C ALA A 40 4.95 7.29 5.86
N GLU A 41 4.81 7.95 4.71
CA GLU A 41 3.86 9.04 4.50
C GLU A 41 2.47 8.46 4.23
N TYR A 42 1.57 8.58 5.21
CA TYR A 42 0.18 8.15 5.05
C TYR A 42 -0.65 9.14 4.24
N ARG A 43 -1.42 8.64 3.27
CA ARG A 43 -2.44 9.40 2.54
C ARG A 43 -3.81 8.73 2.64
N ASP A 44 -4.83 9.48 3.02
CA ASP A 44 -6.21 8.99 2.98
C ASP A 44 -6.75 9.07 1.53
N GLN A 45 -6.46 8.03 0.75
CA GLN A 45 -6.86 7.90 -0.66
C GLN A 45 -7.33 6.48 -0.94
N GLU A 46 -8.22 6.31 -1.92
CA GLU A 46 -8.70 4.96 -2.30
C GLU A 46 -7.56 4.04 -2.74
N VAL A 47 -6.54 4.58 -3.42
CA VAL A 47 -5.37 3.84 -3.87
C VAL A 47 -4.15 4.76 -3.85
N VAL A 48 -3.03 4.24 -3.36
CA VAL A 48 -1.73 4.90 -3.41
C VAL A 48 -0.74 3.96 -4.11
N VAL A 49 0.00 4.49 -5.08
CA VAL A 49 1.06 3.77 -5.78
C VAL A 49 2.39 4.47 -5.52
N ASP A 50 3.34 3.74 -4.95
CA ASP A 50 4.70 4.20 -4.69
C ASP A 50 5.73 3.17 -5.18
N GLY A 51 6.34 3.48 -6.32
CA GLY A 51 7.26 2.60 -7.03
C GLY A 51 6.61 1.27 -7.41
N ASN A 52 7.05 0.19 -6.78
CA ASN A 52 6.53 -1.17 -6.98
C ASN A 52 5.43 -1.57 -5.99
N TRP A 53 5.03 -0.68 -5.08
CA TRP A 53 4.03 -0.96 -4.05
C TRP A 53 2.72 -0.24 -4.34
N VAL A 54 1.61 -0.97 -4.28
CA VAL A 54 0.26 -0.41 -4.32
C VAL A 54 -0.49 -0.73 -3.02
N SER A 55 -1.14 0.28 -2.45
CA SER A 55 -1.87 0.16 -1.20
C SER A 55 -3.28 0.78 -1.26
N SER A 56 -4.23 0.23 -0.49
CA SER A 56 -5.64 0.70 -0.39
C SER A 56 -6.24 0.48 1.00
N ARG A 57 -7.32 1.19 1.34
CA ARG A 57 -7.82 1.30 2.73
C ARG A 57 -8.74 0.17 3.13
N HIS A 58 -9.67 -0.24 2.28
CA HIS A 58 -10.70 -1.23 2.62
C HIS A 58 -11.31 -1.88 1.36
N PRO A 59 -12.12 -2.95 1.47
CA PRO A 59 -12.71 -3.63 0.30
C PRO A 59 -13.51 -2.73 -0.66
N GLY A 60 -14.07 -1.62 -0.19
CA GLY A 60 -14.71 -0.62 -1.07
C GLY A 60 -13.77 -0.02 -2.13
N ASP A 61 -12.46 -0.03 -1.90
CA ASP A 61 -11.44 0.51 -2.81
C ASP A 61 -10.89 -0.57 -3.78
N LEU A 62 -11.42 -1.80 -3.75
CA LEU A 62 -10.85 -2.96 -4.45
C LEU A 62 -10.71 -2.74 -5.96
N HIS A 63 -11.65 -2.03 -6.58
CA HIS A 63 -11.61 -1.72 -8.01
C HIS A 63 -10.40 -0.84 -8.36
N ALA A 64 -10.14 0.19 -7.56
CA ALA A 64 -9.00 1.08 -7.75
C ALA A 64 -7.67 0.36 -7.49
N TRP A 65 -7.61 -0.41 -6.40
CA TRP A 65 -6.45 -1.21 -6.02
C TRP A 65 -6.05 -2.23 -7.10
N MET A 66 -7.00 -3.05 -7.55
CA MET A 66 -6.75 -4.08 -8.57
C MET A 66 -6.34 -3.47 -9.92
N ARG A 67 -6.96 -2.34 -10.30
CA ARG A 67 -6.60 -1.62 -11.53
C ARG A 67 -5.12 -1.23 -11.51
N GLU A 68 -4.63 -0.63 -10.43
CA GLU A 68 -3.24 -0.21 -10.33
C GLU A 68 -2.28 -1.40 -10.16
N PHE A 69 -2.66 -2.44 -9.42
CA PHE A 69 -1.84 -3.65 -9.29
C PHE A 69 -1.64 -4.36 -10.62
N LEU A 70 -2.69 -4.52 -11.43
CA LEU A 70 -2.59 -5.10 -12.77
C LEU A 70 -1.68 -4.29 -13.69
N LYS A 71 -1.66 -2.95 -13.57
CA LYS A 71 -0.69 -2.11 -14.31
C LYS A 71 0.74 -2.40 -13.86
N LEU A 72 1.00 -2.57 -12.56
CA LEU A 72 2.32 -2.92 -12.05
C LEU A 72 2.77 -4.30 -12.56
N LEU A 73 1.87 -5.29 -12.55
CA LEU A 73 2.16 -6.63 -13.08
C LEU A 73 2.51 -6.60 -14.57
N LYS A 74 1.74 -5.85 -15.38
CA LYS A 74 2.02 -5.68 -16.82
C LYS A 74 3.35 -4.99 -17.13
N LYS A 75 3.80 -4.08 -16.27
CA LYS A 75 5.10 -3.41 -16.43
C LYS A 75 6.29 -4.26 -16.00
N ALA A 76 6.05 -5.30 -15.19
CA ALA A 76 7.09 -6.17 -14.65
C ALA A 76 7.37 -7.40 -15.52
N GLY A 77 6.51 -7.70 -16.49
CA GLY A 77 6.75 -8.66 -17.57
C GLY A 77 7.36 -7.99 -18.77
#